data_AF-A0AAQ3MVD8-F1
#
_entry.id   AF-A0AAQ3MVD8-F1
#
_cell.length_a   1.000
_cell.length_b   1.000
_cell.length_c   1.000
_cell.angle_alpha   90.00
_cell.angle_beta   90.00
_cell.angle_gamma   90.00
#
_symmetry.space_group_name_H-M   'P 1'
#
loop_
_entity.id
_entity.type
_entity.pdbx_description
1 polymer ?
#
loop_
_entity_poly.entity_id
_entity_poly.type
_entity_poly.pdbx_seq_one_letter_code
_entity_poly.pdbx_strand_id
1 'polypeptide(L)'
;MKTIIDVVNSKALSKFRYPNLPVQALMDLMLLIPMNLRPKHVNTAYSLRQYCIDTVLTIWHYHGGCLTGKVVDHNYKVIGVEALRVIDGSTFYRSPGTNPQATVMMLGRYMGEQIINERFSGGQKSEGIN
;
A
#
# COMPACT_ATOMS: atom_id res chain seq x y z
N MET A 1 16.41 -7.53 -14.83
CA MET A 1 16.76 -6.11 -14.58
C MET A 1 16.93 -5.28 -15.85
N LYS A 2 17.47 -5.84 -16.95
CA LYS A 2 17.50 -5.18 -18.27
C LYS A 2 16.13 -4.59 -18.68
N THR A 3 15.06 -5.35 -18.47
CA THR A 3 13.67 -4.95 -18.74
C THR A 3 13.25 -3.62 -18.08
N ILE A 4 13.69 -3.32 -16.85
CA ILE A 4 13.30 -2.07 -16.17
C ILE A 4 13.94 -0.87 -16.88
N ILE A 5 15.23 -0.96 -17.20
CA ILE A 5 15.94 0.07 -17.97
C ILE A 5 15.31 0.22 -19.36
N ASP A 6 14.97 -0.88 -20.02
CA ASP A 6 14.33 -0.86 -21.34
C ASP A 6 12.95 -0.16 -21.28
N VAL A 7 12.16 -0.41 -20.23
CA VAL A 7 10.88 0.29 -20.00
C VAL A 7 11.10 1.78 -19.79
N VAL A 8 12.06 2.18 -18.94
CA VAL A 8 12.41 3.59 -18.72
C VAL A 8 12.84 4.26 -20.02
N ASN A 9 13.63 3.58 -20.85
CA ASN A 9 14.09 4.09 -22.14
C ASN A 9 13.02 4.06 -23.25
N SER A 10 11.89 3.39 -23.03
CA SER A 10 10.83 3.25 -24.02
C SER A 10 10.23 4.59 -24.47
N LYS A 11 9.58 4.57 -25.64
CA LYS A 11 8.84 5.72 -26.18
C LYS A 11 7.69 6.15 -25.25
N ALA A 12 7.08 5.22 -24.52
CA ALA A 12 5.98 5.52 -23.60
C ALA A 12 6.42 6.43 -22.44
N LEU A 13 7.66 6.28 -21.97
CA LEU A 13 8.21 7.09 -20.88
C LEU A 13 9.06 8.27 -21.33
N SER A 14 9.19 8.53 -22.64
CA SER A 14 10.05 9.60 -23.15
C SER A 14 9.68 11.00 -22.63
N LYS A 15 8.39 11.26 -22.42
CA LYS A 15 7.88 12.54 -21.88
C LYS A 15 8.19 12.76 -20.40
N PHE A 16 8.52 11.70 -19.66
CA PHE A 16 8.85 11.75 -18.24
C PHE A 16 10.36 11.72 -17.98
N ARG A 17 11.18 11.72 -19.04
CA ARG A 17 12.63 11.75 -18.96
C ARG A 17 13.15 13.14 -19.32
N TYR A 18 14.32 13.47 -18.78
CA TYR A 18 15.08 14.62 -19.21
C TYR A 18 15.79 14.29 -20.54
N PRO A 19 15.54 15.04 -21.63
CA PRO A 19 16.09 14.71 -22.95
C PRO A 19 17.62 14.66 -23.00
N ASN A 20 18.26 15.50 -22.19
CA ASN A 20 19.72 15.71 -22.19
C ASN A 20 20.42 15.06 -20.99
N LEU A 21 19.73 14.23 -20.20
CA LEU A 21 20.31 13.60 -19.03
C LEU A 21 20.14 12.07 -19.09
N PRO A 22 21.23 11.30 -19.19
CA PRO A 22 21.16 9.84 -19.16
C PRO A 22 20.56 9.32 -17.86
N VAL A 23 19.83 8.21 -17.94
CA VAL A 23 19.25 7.51 -16.77
C VAL A 23 20.32 7.19 -15.73
N GLN A 24 21.53 6.83 -16.16
CA GLN A 24 22.66 6.54 -15.27
C GLN A 24 23.06 7.78 -14.45
N ALA A 25 23.14 8.95 -15.07
CA ALA A 25 23.51 10.19 -14.37
C ALA A 25 22.46 10.58 -13.31
N LEU A 26 21.18 10.30 -13.57
CA LEU A 26 20.12 10.47 -12.56
C LEU A 26 20.27 9.51 -11.39
N MET A 27 20.61 8.25 -11.64
CA MET A 27 20.87 7.27 -10.59
C MET A 27 22.08 7.69 -9.74
N ASP A 28 23.17 8.10 -10.37
CA ASP A 28 24.37 8.57 -9.68
C ASP A 28 24.06 9.80 -8.81
N LEU A 29 23.23 10.74 -9.31
CA LEU A 29 22.76 11.89 -8.53
C LEU A 29 21.94 11.46 -7.30
N MET A 30 21.01 10.51 -7.46
CA MET A 30 20.21 10.00 -6.34
C MET A 30 21.06 9.34 -5.26
N LEU A 31 22.20 8.73 -5.63
CA LEU A 31 23.16 8.18 -4.68
C LEU A 31 23.91 9.23 -3.88
N LEU A 32 23.91 10.49 -4.29
CA LEU A 32 24.51 11.58 -3.51
C LEU A 32 23.52 12.17 -2.49
N ILE A 33 22.22 11.98 -2.69
CA ILE A 33 21.19 12.48 -1.77
C ILE A 33 21.11 11.55 -0.55
N PRO A 34 21.18 12.08 0.69
CA PRO A 34 21.03 11.28 1.91
C PRO A 34 19.55 10.99 2.20
N MET A 35 18.88 10.26 1.30
CA MET A 35 17.43 9.97 1.44
C MET A 35 17.11 8.96 2.54
N ASN A 36 18.07 8.12 2.92
CA ASN A 36 17.93 7.12 3.96
C ASN A 36 19.28 6.91 4.68
N LEU A 37 19.26 6.13 5.75
CA LEU A 37 20.43 5.81 6.57
C LEU A 37 21.12 4.49 6.15
N ARG A 38 20.84 3.97 4.96
CA ARG A 38 21.45 2.71 4.50
C ARG A 38 22.91 2.93 4.07
N PRO A 39 23.81 1.98 4.35
CA PRO A 39 25.15 2.01 3.79
C PRO A 39 25.11 2.01 2.26
N LYS A 40 25.92 2.86 1.63
CA LYS A 40 26.06 2.93 0.18
C LYS A 40 27.30 2.15 -0.26
N HIS A 41 27.15 1.31 -1.27
CA HIS A 41 28.22 0.46 -1.78
C HIS A 41 28.84 1.01 -3.06
N VAL A 42 30.09 0.64 -3.34
CA VAL A 42 30.82 1.10 -4.55
C VAL A 42 30.14 0.62 -5.83
N ASN A 43 29.53 -0.58 -5.80
CA ASN A 43 28.88 -1.18 -6.96
C ASN A 43 27.45 -0.66 -7.21
N THR A 44 26.95 0.26 -6.39
CA THR A 44 25.56 0.72 -6.43
C THR A 44 25.22 1.47 -7.71
N ALA A 45 26.19 2.19 -8.30
CA ALA A 45 26.02 2.85 -9.59
C ALA A 45 25.78 1.85 -10.74
N TYR A 46 26.37 0.66 -10.68
CA TYR A 46 26.39 -0.28 -11.82
C TYR A 46 25.43 -1.46 -11.67
N SER A 47 24.89 -1.68 -10.47
CA SER A 47 23.96 -2.76 -10.16
C SER A 47 22.61 -2.21 -9.74
N LEU A 48 21.61 -2.32 -10.61
CA LEU A 48 20.23 -1.94 -10.28
C LEU A 48 19.69 -2.62 -9.01
N ARG A 49 20.11 -3.86 -8.73
CA ARG A 49 19.71 -4.57 -7.51
C ARG A 49 20.29 -3.87 -6.29
N GLN A 50 21.58 -3.53 -6.34
CA GLN A 50 22.22 -2.83 -5.24
C GLN A 50 21.68 -1.42 -5.10
N TYR A 51 21.41 -0.73 -6.21
CA TYR A 51 20.72 0.56 -6.25
C TYR A 51 19.39 0.49 -5.49
N CYS A 52 18.50 -0.44 -5.85
CA CYS A 52 17.24 -0.61 -5.14
C CYS A 52 17.43 -0.89 -3.64
N ILE A 53 18.42 -1.70 -3.25
CA ILE A 53 18.70 -1.99 -1.85
C ILE A 53 19.16 -0.71 -1.13
N ASP A 54 20.13 0.00 -1.65
CA ASP A 54 20.76 1.14 -0.97
C ASP A 54 19.85 2.38 -0.95
N THR A 55 18.97 2.56 -1.95
CA THR A 55 18.12 3.76 -2.06
C THR A 55 16.68 3.55 -1.62
N VAL A 56 16.26 2.33 -1.24
CA VAL A 56 14.86 2.09 -0.83
C VAL A 56 14.45 3.00 0.33
N LEU A 57 13.25 3.56 0.22
CA LEU A 57 12.55 4.25 1.29
C LEU A 57 11.11 3.75 1.37
N THR A 58 10.44 4.08 2.47
CA THR A 58 9.00 3.91 2.54
C THR A 58 8.29 4.93 1.64
N ILE A 59 7.22 4.50 0.99
CA ILE A 59 6.24 5.41 0.36
C ILE A 59 5.08 5.74 1.33
N TRP A 60 5.25 5.42 2.62
CA TRP A 60 4.30 5.64 3.70
C TRP A 60 2.95 4.89 3.58
N HIS A 61 2.85 3.91 2.69
CA HIS A 61 1.65 3.08 2.48
C HIS A 61 1.78 1.67 3.09
N TYR A 62 2.26 1.57 4.32
CA TYR A 62 2.28 0.29 5.05
C TYR A 62 0.85 -0.19 5.34
N HIS A 63 0.67 -1.50 5.33
CA HIS A 63 -0.63 -2.16 5.49
C HIS A 63 -0.42 -3.61 5.97
N GLY A 64 -1.51 -4.29 6.31
CA GLY A 64 -1.47 -5.65 6.86
C GLY A 64 -1.27 -5.70 8.39
N GLY A 65 -1.23 -6.93 8.92
CA GLY A 65 -1.10 -7.20 10.37
C GLY A 65 -2.40 -7.72 11.00
N CYS A 66 -3.57 -7.27 10.55
CA CYS A 66 -4.88 -7.70 11.02
C CYS A 66 -5.72 -8.29 9.85
N LEU A 67 -5.11 -9.21 9.11
CA LEU A 67 -5.62 -9.64 7.81
C LEU A 67 -7.00 -10.32 7.90
N THR A 68 -7.86 -10.03 6.93
CA THR A 68 -9.13 -10.75 6.73
C THR A 68 -8.90 -12.25 6.48
N GLY A 69 -9.72 -13.09 7.11
CA GLY A 69 -9.59 -14.54 7.10
C GLY A 69 -8.47 -15.10 7.98
N LYS A 70 -7.70 -14.24 8.68
CA LYS A 70 -6.67 -14.66 9.64
C LYS A 70 -6.90 -14.10 11.04
N VAL A 71 -7.16 -12.80 11.16
CA VAL A 71 -7.41 -12.11 12.44
C VAL A 71 -8.86 -11.62 12.53
N VAL A 72 -9.40 -11.12 11.41
CA VAL A 72 -10.80 -10.70 11.30
C VAL A 72 -11.55 -11.53 10.26
N ASP A 73 -12.86 -11.68 10.42
CA ASP A 73 -13.74 -12.30 9.42
C ASP A 73 -14.07 -11.32 8.26
N HIS A 74 -14.93 -11.76 7.32
CA HIS A 74 -15.35 -10.95 6.16
C HIS A 74 -16.21 -9.74 6.55
N ASN A 75 -16.73 -9.71 7.78
CA ASN A 75 -17.45 -8.58 8.35
C ASN A 75 -16.55 -7.73 9.26
N TYR A 76 -15.23 -7.93 9.18
CA TYR A 76 -14.20 -7.25 9.96
C TYR A 76 -14.30 -7.47 11.47
N LYS A 77 -15.01 -8.52 11.92
CA LYS A 77 -15.10 -8.91 13.34
C LYS A 77 -13.85 -9.68 13.72
N VAL A 78 -13.30 -9.39 14.88
CA VAL A 78 -12.14 -10.14 15.41
C VAL A 78 -12.59 -11.57 15.73
N ILE A 79 -11.86 -12.56 15.19
CA ILE A 79 -12.25 -13.96 15.30
C ILE A 79 -12.14 -14.41 16.77
N GLY A 80 -13.21 -15.01 17.29
CA GLY A 80 -13.28 -15.48 18.68
C GLY A 80 -13.50 -14.38 19.72
N VAL A 81 -13.72 -13.12 19.31
CA VAL A 81 -13.99 -12.00 20.22
C VAL A 81 -15.30 -11.33 19.86
N GLU A 82 -16.17 -11.18 20.85
CA GLU A 82 -17.45 -10.49 20.67
C GLU A 82 -17.28 -8.97 20.71
N ALA A 83 -18.20 -8.25 20.06
CA ALA A 83 -18.28 -6.78 20.07
C ALA A 83 -17.01 -6.01 19.64
N LEU A 84 -16.06 -6.67 18.96
CA LEU A 84 -14.81 -6.05 18.49
C LEU A 84 -14.63 -6.18 16.96
N ARG A 85 -14.28 -5.08 16.29
CA ARG A 85 -13.95 -5.02 14.87
C ARG A 85 -12.68 -4.20 14.63
N VAL A 86 -11.99 -4.46 13.52
CA VAL A 86 -10.83 -3.66 13.05
C VAL A 86 -11.09 -3.21 11.62
N ILE A 87 -11.12 -1.89 11.38
CA ILE A 87 -11.48 -1.30 10.09
C ILE A 87 -10.45 -0.21 9.75
N ASP A 88 -9.29 -0.63 9.25
CA ASP A 88 -8.20 0.23 8.79
C ASP A 88 -7.31 -0.51 7.77
N GLY A 89 -6.20 0.12 7.37
CA GLY A 89 -5.25 -0.45 6.41
C GLY A 89 -4.57 -1.75 6.87
N SER A 90 -4.63 -2.12 8.15
CA SER A 90 -4.06 -3.37 8.65
C SER A 90 -4.79 -4.62 8.15
N THR A 91 -6.00 -4.44 7.61
CA THR A 91 -6.85 -5.53 7.11
C THR A 91 -6.52 -5.95 5.67
N PHE A 92 -5.75 -5.13 4.95
CA PHE A 92 -5.44 -5.38 3.54
C PHE A 92 -4.27 -6.35 3.35
N TYR A 93 -4.43 -7.29 2.41
CA TYR A 93 -3.32 -8.15 1.92
C TYR A 93 -2.37 -7.40 0.98
N ARG A 94 -2.88 -6.40 0.26
CA ARG A 94 -2.14 -5.58 -0.71
C ARG A 94 -2.68 -4.16 -0.64
N SER A 95 -1.82 -3.16 -0.88
CA SER A 95 -2.24 -1.77 -0.95
C SER A 95 -3.33 -1.59 -2.03
N PRO A 96 -4.49 -1.02 -1.68
CA PRO A 96 -5.52 -0.72 -2.67
C PRO A 96 -5.11 0.50 -3.51
N GLY A 97 -4.68 0.24 -4.75
CA GLY A 97 -4.23 1.29 -5.67
C GLY A 97 -2.89 1.92 -5.27
N THR A 98 -2.52 2.99 -5.98
CA THR A 98 -1.23 3.69 -5.80
C THR A 98 -1.20 4.50 -4.51
N ASN A 99 -2.30 5.18 -4.17
CA ASN A 99 -2.47 5.91 -2.91
C ASN A 99 -3.74 5.40 -2.19
N PRO A 100 -3.60 4.67 -1.08
CA PRO A 100 -4.72 3.97 -0.45
C PRO A 100 -5.61 4.87 0.41
N GLN A 101 -5.25 6.14 0.65
CA GLN A 101 -5.94 7.01 1.60
C GLN A 101 -7.45 7.08 1.36
N ALA A 102 -7.87 7.36 0.12
CA ALA A 102 -9.29 7.47 -0.22
C ALA A 102 -10.03 6.15 0.00
N THR A 103 -9.40 5.02 -0.32
CA THR A 103 -9.99 3.69 -0.10
C THR A 103 -10.14 3.38 1.39
N VAL A 104 -9.15 3.73 2.22
CA VAL A 104 -9.25 3.56 3.69
C VAL A 104 -10.37 4.41 4.27
N MET A 105 -10.49 5.68 3.84
CA MET A 105 -11.58 6.56 4.27
C MET A 105 -12.96 6.02 3.87
N MET A 106 -13.09 5.55 2.62
CA MET A 106 -14.32 4.95 2.12
C MET A 106 -14.68 3.69 2.91
N LEU A 107 -13.71 2.80 3.18
CA LEU A 107 -13.92 1.58 3.95
C LEU A 107 -14.49 1.89 5.35
N GLY A 108 -13.93 2.90 6.02
CA GLY A 108 -14.41 3.35 7.33
C GLY A 108 -15.90 3.73 7.29
N ARG A 109 -16.31 4.55 6.30
CA ARG A 109 -17.73 4.91 6.14
C ARG A 109 -18.59 3.71 5.78
N TYR A 110 -18.16 2.91 4.81
CA TYR A 110 -18.92 1.75 4.33
C TYR A 110 -19.24 0.79 5.48
N MET A 111 -18.24 0.41 6.28
CA MET A 111 -18.45 -0.49 7.41
C MET A 111 -19.27 0.16 8.54
N GLY A 112 -19.15 1.47 8.75
CA GLY A 112 -20.03 2.21 9.64
C GLY A 112 -21.51 2.09 9.26
N GLU A 113 -21.84 2.27 7.97
CA GLU A 113 -23.20 2.08 7.45
C GLU A 113 -23.66 0.63 7.57
N GLN A 114 -22.81 -0.35 7.27
CA GLN A 114 -23.15 -1.78 7.44
C GLN A 114 -23.51 -2.10 8.90
N ILE A 115 -22.72 -1.60 9.87
CA ILE A 115 -22.99 -1.81 11.30
C ILE A 115 -24.34 -1.20 11.71
N ILE A 116 -24.68 -0.01 11.19
CA ILE A 116 -25.96 0.64 11.46
C ILE A 116 -27.11 -0.19 10.86
N ASN A 117 -26.99 -0.61 9.61
CA ASN A 117 -28.02 -1.41 8.93
C ASN A 117 -28.23 -2.76 9.63
N GLU A 118 -27.16 -3.45 10.03
CA GLU A 118 -27.22 -4.69 10.80
C GLU A 118 -28.03 -4.52 12.10
N ARG A 119 -27.86 -3.39 12.81
CA ARG A 119 -28.61 -3.08 14.04
C ARG A 119 -30.10 -2.85 13.76
N PHE A 120 -30.45 -2.11 12.71
CA PHE A 120 -31.85 -1.86 12.35
C PHE A 120 -32.57 -3.13 11.87
N SER A 121 -31.94 -3.92 11.01
CA SER A 121 -32.51 -5.20 10.54
C SER A 121 -32.61 -6.25 11.65
N GLY A 122 -31.69 -6.21 12.63
CA GLY A 122 -31.78 -7.04 13.84
C GLY A 122 -32.97 -6.65 14.73
N GLY A 123 -33.23 -5.35 14.90
CA GLY A 123 -34.35 -4.84 15.70
C GLY A 123 -35.74 -5.16 15.12
N GLN A 124 -35.89 -5.16 13.80
CA GLN A 124 -37.16 -5.50 13.14
C GLN A 124 -37.55 -6.98 13.27
N LYS A 125 -36.57 -7.89 13.40
CA LYS A 125 -36.86 -9.32 13.63
C LYS A 125 -37.41 -9.60 15.03
N SER A 126 -37.08 -8.76 16.02
CA SER A 126 -37.60 -8.88 17.39
C SER A 126 -38.99 -8.31 17.61
N GLU A 127 -39.51 -7.48 16.70
CA GLU A 127 -40.84 -6.87 16.82
C GLU A 127 -41.94 -7.61 16.00
N GLY A 128 -41.56 -8.61 15.20
CA GLY A 128 -42.47 -9.39 14.34
C GLY A 128 -42.89 -10.76 14.87
N ILE A 129 -42.66 -11.06 16.14
CA ILE A 129 -43.14 -12.28 16.80
C ILE A 129 -43.87 -11.88 18.09
N ASN A 130 -45.15 -11.53 17.92
CA ASN A 130 -46.23 -11.65 18.91
C ASN A 130 -47.56 -11.68 18.16
#